data_AF-H9TE93-F1
#
_entry.id   AF-H9TE93-F1
#
_cell.length_a   1.000
_cell.length_b   1.000
_cell.length_c   1.000
_cell.angle_alpha   90.00
_cell.angle_beta   90.00
_cell.angle_gamma   90.00
#
_symmetry.space_group_name_H-M   'P 1'
#
loop_
_entity.id
_entity.type
_entity.pdbx_description
1 polymer ?
#
loop_
_entity_poly.entity_id
_entity_poly.type
_entity_poly.pdbx_seq_one_letter_code
_entity_poly.pdbx_strand_id
1 'polypeptide(L)'
;MTRRHSPADPPMFPLVTAGIPRPLSTCQCGCRGNHFPADPYKGWCALSRLLLINGPNLGILGSRQPDIYGTDTLADIEGWVAEEVAGRGWKVEAFQHDGEAEMIRTIQANYDTVGAIVNPAALMMAGWGLRDALADYPRPWIEVHLSNVWAREQFRHQSVTGPLATGVIFGLGATGYRLAARALLERVADR
;
A
#
# COMPACT_ATOMS: atom_id res chain seq x y z
N MET A 1 12.37 -58.22 8.55
CA MET A 1 12.78 -56.82 8.76
C MET A 1 12.25 -55.98 7.60
N THR A 2 11.04 -55.46 7.85
CA THR A 2 10.35 -54.26 7.31
C THR A 2 10.81 -53.62 6.00
N ARG A 3 10.03 -53.87 4.93
CA ARG A 3 9.92 -53.02 3.73
C ARG A 3 9.27 -51.68 4.09
N ARG A 4 9.93 -50.55 3.84
CA ARG A 4 9.35 -49.20 4.00
C ARG A 4 8.26 -49.00 2.95
N HIS A 5 7.05 -48.67 3.40
CA HIS A 5 5.93 -48.23 2.56
C HIS A 5 6.12 -46.75 2.21
N SER A 6 5.99 -46.41 0.92
CA SER A 6 5.70 -45.03 0.49
C SER A 6 4.31 -44.62 0.98
N PRO A 7 4.09 -43.35 1.36
CA PRO A 7 2.74 -42.84 1.55
C PRO A 7 2.06 -42.69 0.18
N ALA A 8 0.83 -43.19 0.09
CA ALA A 8 -0.03 -43.06 -1.08
C ALA A 8 -0.54 -41.60 -1.24
N ASP A 9 -0.61 -41.13 -2.48
CA ASP A 9 -1.22 -39.84 -2.82
C ASP A 9 -2.73 -39.81 -2.49
N PRO A 10 -3.30 -38.68 -2.04
CA PRO A 10 -4.73 -38.57 -1.78
C PRO A 10 -5.55 -38.47 -3.10
N PRO A 11 -6.82 -38.91 -3.10
CA PRO A 11 -7.64 -38.89 -4.31
C PRO A 11 -8.06 -37.47 -4.70
N MET A 12 -7.95 -37.20 -6.00
CA MET A 12 -8.41 -35.97 -6.67
C MET A 12 -9.94 -35.90 -6.65
N PHE A 13 -10.49 -34.91 -5.95
CA PHE A 13 -11.90 -34.51 -6.09
C PHE A 13 -12.08 -33.60 -7.32
N PRO A 14 -13.11 -33.80 -8.16
CA PRO A 14 -13.41 -32.88 -9.25
C PRO A 14 -14.05 -31.60 -8.67
N LEU A 15 -13.36 -30.47 -8.80
CA LEU A 15 -13.94 -29.15 -8.55
C LEU A 15 -14.94 -28.81 -9.66
N VAL A 16 -16.21 -28.79 -9.28
CA VAL A 16 -17.34 -28.32 -10.09
C VAL A 16 -17.15 -26.81 -10.33
N THR A 17 -16.94 -26.42 -11.59
CA THR A 17 -16.90 -25.01 -12.00
C THR A 17 -18.33 -24.46 -12.05
N ALA A 18 -18.79 -23.87 -10.95
CA ALA A 18 -19.94 -22.97 -10.98
C ALA A 18 -19.48 -21.60 -11.54
N GLY A 19 -19.98 -21.24 -12.72
CA GLY A 19 -19.66 -20.00 -13.40
C GLY A 19 -20.10 -18.77 -12.59
N ILE A 20 -19.12 -18.01 -12.10
CA ILE A 20 -19.33 -16.65 -11.60
C ILE A 20 -19.46 -15.75 -12.83
N PRO A 21 -20.50 -14.90 -12.94
CA PRO A 21 -20.62 -13.99 -14.07
C PRO A 21 -19.45 -12.99 -14.06
N ARG A 22 -18.68 -12.98 -15.16
CA ARG A 22 -17.66 -11.97 -15.42
C ARG A 22 -18.36 -10.61 -15.58
N PRO A 23 -17.98 -9.55 -14.85
CA PRO A 23 -18.45 -8.22 -15.21
C PRO A 23 -17.87 -7.88 -16.59
N LEU A 24 -18.76 -7.49 -17.49
CA LEU A 24 -18.42 -7.07 -18.84
C LEU A 24 -17.46 -5.88 -18.76
N SER A 25 -16.23 -6.14 -19.17
CA SER A 25 -15.22 -5.14 -19.49
C SER A 25 -15.72 -4.26 -20.64
N THR A 26 -15.87 -2.97 -20.39
CA THR A 26 -15.40 -1.87 -21.25
C THR A 26 -15.86 -0.55 -20.63
N CYS A 27 -14.99 0.12 -19.88
CA CYS A 27 -15.11 1.56 -19.71
C CYS A 27 -14.52 2.21 -20.97
N GLN A 28 -15.34 2.34 -22.02
CA GLN A 28 -15.01 3.16 -23.19
C GLN A 28 -15.23 4.64 -22.84
N CYS A 29 -14.48 5.21 -21.90
CA CYS A 29 -14.56 6.65 -21.66
C CYS A 29 -13.62 7.39 -22.64
N GLY A 30 -14.07 7.45 -23.90
CA GLY A 30 -13.60 8.45 -24.85
C GLY A 30 -14.12 9.83 -24.42
N CYS A 31 -13.45 10.46 -23.45
CA CYS A 31 -13.82 11.80 -22.97
C CYS A 31 -13.39 12.87 -23.98
N ARG A 32 -14.15 13.05 -25.06
CA ARG A 32 -14.15 14.29 -25.86
C ARG A 32 -15.58 14.75 -26.10
N GLY A 33 -15.92 15.93 -25.58
CA GLY A 33 -17.07 16.72 -26.04
C GLY A 33 -18.21 16.89 -25.05
N ASN A 34 -18.54 18.15 -24.77
CA ASN A 34 -19.63 18.61 -23.91
C ASN A 34 -21.01 18.42 -24.55
N HIS A 35 -21.72 17.35 -24.19
CA HIS A 35 -23.18 17.33 -23.94
C HIS A 35 -23.65 15.87 -23.81
N PHE A 36 -24.00 15.44 -22.60
CA PHE A 36 -24.87 14.29 -22.40
C PHE A 36 -25.82 14.59 -21.23
N PRO A 37 -27.13 14.30 -21.35
CA PRO A 37 -28.08 14.46 -20.25
C PRO A 37 -27.76 13.44 -19.17
N ALA A 38 -28.05 13.83 -17.92
CA ALA A 38 -27.69 13.16 -16.67
C ALA A 38 -27.60 11.62 -16.73
N ASP A 39 -26.37 11.12 -16.89
CA ASP A 39 -26.02 9.73 -16.59
C ASP A 39 -26.15 9.52 -15.06
N PRO A 40 -27.04 8.61 -14.60
CA PRO A 40 -27.22 8.33 -13.17
C PRO A 40 -25.98 7.70 -12.51
N TYR A 41 -24.98 7.27 -13.29
CA TYR A 41 -23.71 6.72 -12.81
C TYR A 41 -22.56 7.74 -12.82
N LYS A 42 -22.80 9.00 -13.25
CA LYS A 42 -21.80 10.08 -13.24
C LYS A 42 -21.32 10.45 -11.83
N GLY A 43 -22.04 10.03 -10.79
CA GLY A 43 -21.63 10.17 -9.38
C GLY A 43 -20.67 9.08 -8.88
N TRP A 44 -20.41 8.04 -9.68
CA TRP A 44 -19.60 6.86 -9.32
C TRP A 44 -18.29 6.79 -10.11
N CYS A 45 -17.83 7.93 -10.66
CA CYS A 45 -16.39 8.13 -10.82
C CYS A 45 -15.80 8.17 -9.40
N ALA A 46 -15.64 7.00 -8.79
CA ALA A 46 -14.97 6.85 -7.51
C ALA A 46 -13.63 7.53 -7.68
N LEU A 47 -13.46 8.68 -7.00
CA LEU A 47 -12.16 9.30 -6.87
C LEU A 47 -11.22 8.20 -6.38
N SER A 48 -10.30 7.78 -7.22
CA SER A 48 -9.40 6.69 -6.91
C SER A 48 -8.52 7.14 -5.75
N ARG A 49 -8.70 6.52 -4.58
CA ARG A 49 -8.04 6.94 -3.34
C ARG A 49 -6.77 6.13 -3.13
N LEU A 50 -5.66 6.78 -2.85
CA LEU A 50 -4.39 6.17 -2.46
C LEU A 50 -4.21 6.32 -0.95
N LEU A 51 -4.01 5.21 -0.24
CA LEU A 51 -3.69 5.24 1.18
C LEU A 51 -2.21 5.61 1.39
N LEU A 52 -1.93 6.58 2.25
CA LEU A 52 -0.60 6.89 2.75
C LEU A 52 -0.63 6.75 4.27
N ILE A 53 0.04 5.75 4.83
CA ILE A 53 -0.01 5.49 6.26
C ILE A 53 1.39 5.41 6.87
N ASN A 54 1.59 6.17 7.95
CA ASN A 54 2.84 6.30 8.66
C ASN A 54 2.70 5.79 10.09
N GLY A 55 3.67 4.98 10.51
CA GLY A 55 3.72 4.36 11.82
C GLY A 55 4.34 5.24 12.91
N PRO A 56 4.78 4.62 14.02
CA PRO A 56 5.09 5.36 15.23
C PRO A 56 6.29 6.29 15.11
N ASN A 57 6.20 7.42 15.82
CA ASN A 57 7.21 8.50 15.91
C ASN A 57 7.45 9.29 14.62
N LEU A 58 6.67 9.08 13.55
CA LEU A 58 6.81 9.87 12.32
C LEU A 58 6.05 11.20 12.39
N GLY A 59 5.06 11.33 13.28
CA GLY A 59 4.31 12.59 13.49
C GLY A 59 5.16 13.77 13.97
N ILE A 60 6.36 13.50 14.48
CA ILE A 60 7.31 14.51 14.98
C ILE A 60 8.40 14.88 13.96
N LEU A 61 8.29 14.45 12.70
CA LEU A 61 9.22 14.87 11.64
C LEU A 61 9.26 16.41 11.50
N GLY A 62 10.41 16.94 11.08
CA GLY A 62 10.69 18.39 11.04
C GLY A 62 10.96 19.04 12.40
N SER A 63 10.62 18.39 13.52
CA SER A 63 10.85 18.94 14.88
C SER A 63 12.06 18.36 15.61
N ARG A 64 12.60 17.21 15.18
CA ARG A 64 13.67 16.47 15.86
C ARG A 64 14.88 16.23 14.96
N GLN A 65 16.07 16.65 15.40
CA GLN A 65 17.37 16.40 14.75
C GLN A 65 17.35 16.69 13.23
N PRO A 66 17.12 17.95 12.82
CA PRO A 66 16.98 18.33 11.41
C PRO A 66 18.22 17.96 10.57
N ASP A 67 19.40 17.91 11.18
CA ASP A 67 20.64 17.49 10.51
C ASP A 67 20.63 16.00 10.07
N ILE A 68 19.78 15.15 10.68
CA ILE A 68 19.69 13.72 10.40
C ILE A 68 18.45 13.38 9.58
N TYR A 69 17.31 14.02 9.87
CA TYR A 69 16.01 13.68 9.26
C TYR A 69 15.51 14.71 8.25
N GLY A 70 16.21 15.84 8.09
CA GLY A 70 15.76 16.97 7.29
C GLY A 70 14.74 17.83 8.02
N THR A 71 14.34 18.93 7.37
CA THR A 71 13.29 19.84 7.84
C THR A 71 11.90 19.45 7.35
N ASP A 72 11.83 18.46 6.47
CA ASP A 72 10.58 18.03 5.84
C ASP A 72 9.63 17.45 6.89
N THR A 73 8.39 17.92 6.88
CA THR A 73 7.32 17.42 7.73
C THR A 73 6.56 16.31 7.01
N LEU A 74 5.72 15.56 7.75
CA LEU A 74 4.78 14.64 7.10
C LEU A 74 3.82 15.37 6.16
N ALA A 75 3.39 16.59 6.50
CA ALA A 75 2.51 17.38 5.64
C ALA A 75 3.17 17.72 4.30
N ASP A 76 4.47 17.99 4.29
CA ASP A 76 5.23 18.20 3.04
C ASP A 76 5.27 16.91 2.20
N ILE A 77 5.56 15.78 2.84
CA ILE A 77 5.56 14.46 2.19
C ILE A 77 4.19 14.12 1.59
N GLU A 78 3.11 14.37 2.34
CA GLU A 78 1.73 14.17 1.89
C GLU A 78 1.42 15.03 0.66
N GLY A 79 1.82 16.31 0.69
CA GLY A 79 1.70 17.23 -0.44
C GLY A 79 2.42 16.72 -1.69
N TRP A 80 3.66 16.28 -1.55
CA TRP A 80 4.44 15.75 -2.68
C TRP A 80 3.86 14.46 -3.25
N VAL A 81 3.38 13.54 -2.41
CA VAL A 81 2.69 12.33 -2.89
C VAL A 81 1.41 12.70 -3.64
N ALA A 82 0.64 13.66 -3.12
CA ALA A 82 -0.57 14.14 -3.77
C ALA A 82 -0.28 14.76 -5.14
N GLU A 83 0.77 15.58 -5.25
CA GLU A 83 1.24 16.15 -6.51
C GLU A 83 1.61 15.07 -7.54
N GLU A 84 2.33 14.03 -7.13
CA GLU A 84 2.76 12.94 -8.03
C GLU A 84 1.57 12.19 -8.63
N VAL A 85 0.49 11.97 -7.86
CA VAL A 85 -0.66 11.17 -8.32
C VAL A 85 -1.82 12.00 -8.88
N ALA A 86 -1.78 13.33 -8.72
CA ALA A 86 -2.83 14.24 -9.17
C ALA A 86 -3.09 14.15 -10.67
N GLY A 87 -2.04 13.91 -11.48
CA GLY A 87 -2.17 13.75 -12.94
C GLY A 87 -3.06 12.58 -13.36
N ARG A 88 -3.20 11.56 -12.51
CA ARG A 88 -4.11 10.42 -12.73
C ARG A 88 -5.50 10.64 -12.12
N GLY A 89 -5.73 11.76 -11.44
CA GLY A 89 -6.97 12.05 -10.73
C GLY A 89 -7.13 11.30 -9.41
N TRP A 90 -6.04 10.75 -8.86
CA TRP A 90 -6.09 10.08 -7.57
C TRP A 90 -6.05 11.10 -6.43
N LYS A 91 -6.70 10.77 -5.31
CA LYS A 91 -6.61 11.53 -4.05
C LYS A 91 -5.82 10.74 -3.02
N VAL A 92 -5.01 11.42 -2.22
CA VAL A 92 -4.25 10.79 -1.14
C VAL A 92 -5.06 10.90 0.15
N GLU A 93 -5.23 9.77 0.83
CA GLU A 93 -5.69 9.73 2.21
C GLU A 93 -4.52 9.40 3.13
N ALA A 94 -4.08 10.41 3.88
CA ALA A 94 -2.90 10.32 4.71
C ALA A 94 -3.25 10.14 6.19
N PHE A 95 -2.55 9.23 6.85
CA PHE A 95 -2.68 8.96 8.27
C PHE A 95 -1.31 8.76 8.93
N GLN A 96 -1.21 9.17 10.18
CA GLN A 96 -0.10 8.80 11.06
C GLN A 96 -0.66 8.27 12.38
N HIS A 97 -0.10 7.15 12.83
CA HIS A 97 -0.49 6.52 14.09
C HIS A 97 0.73 6.03 14.87
N ASP A 98 0.72 6.28 16.18
CA ASP A 98 1.74 5.76 17.11
C ASP A 98 1.42 4.37 17.66
N GLY A 99 0.17 3.91 17.53
CA GLY A 99 -0.26 2.59 17.96
C GLY A 99 -0.52 1.64 16.80
N GLU A 100 -0.15 0.37 17.00
CA GLU A 100 -0.37 -0.69 16.01
C GLU A 100 -1.86 -0.92 15.75
N ALA A 101 -2.69 -0.88 16.79
CA ALA A 101 -4.13 -1.12 16.67
C ALA A 101 -4.83 -0.06 15.81
N GLU A 102 -4.41 1.20 15.91
CA GLU A 102 -4.85 2.31 15.07
C GLU A 102 -4.46 2.07 13.61
N MET A 103 -3.20 1.69 13.33
CA MET A 103 -2.78 1.36 11.97
C MET A 103 -3.61 0.21 11.38
N ILE A 104 -3.84 -0.86 12.14
CA ILE A 104 -4.66 -2.00 11.70
C ILE A 104 -6.06 -1.54 11.33
N ARG A 105 -6.73 -0.78 12.21
CA ARG A 105 -8.08 -0.26 11.94
C ARG A 105 -8.13 0.62 10.69
N THR A 106 -7.14 1.50 10.51
CA THR A 106 -7.07 2.39 9.35
C THR A 106 -6.85 1.60 8.05
N ILE A 107 -5.99 0.57 8.07
CA ILE A 107 -5.78 -0.32 6.92
C ILE A 107 -7.08 -1.05 6.55
N GLN A 108 -7.75 -1.65 7.55
CA GLN A 108 -9.02 -2.38 7.35
C GLN A 108 -10.15 -1.48 6.82
N ALA A 109 -10.19 -0.22 7.26
CA ALA A 109 -11.18 0.76 6.80
C ALA A 109 -10.94 1.26 5.36
N ASN A 110 -9.81 0.91 4.74
CA ASN A 110 -9.37 1.46 3.45
C ASN A 110 -9.07 0.40 2.38
N TYR A 111 -9.70 -0.77 2.45
CA TYR A 111 -9.52 -1.84 1.45
C TYR A 111 -10.00 -1.49 0.03
N ASP A 112 -10.83 -0.46 -0.11
CA ASP A 112 -11.34 0.03 -1.39
C ASP A 112 -10.42 1.08 -2.06
N THR A 113 -9.29 1.43 -1.42
CA THR A 113 -8.25 2.27 -2.04
C THR A 113 -7.57 1.54 -3.20
N VAL A 114 -7.01 2.30 -4.16
CA VAL A 114 -6.35 1.73 -5.34
C VAL A 114 -4.97 1.14 -5.06
N GLY A 115 -4.41 1.46 -3.89
CA GLY A 115 -3.15 0.95 -3.36
C GLY A 115 -2.73 1.73 -2.13
N ALA A 116 -1.59 1.36 -1.56
CA ALA A 116 -1.05 2.02 -0.36
C ALA A 116 0.46 2.27 -0.40
N ILE A 117 0.88 3.36 0.24
CA ILE A 117 2.25 3.61 0.66
C ILE A 117 2.27 3.48 2.18
N VAL A 118 3.10 2.57 2.70
CA VAL A 118 3.15 2.22 4.12
C VAL A 118 4.56 2.44 4.65
N ASN A 119 4.72 3.35 5.62
CA ASN A 119 5.93 3.39 6.43
C ASN A 119 5.61 2.85 7.83
N PRO A 120 5.89 1.57 8.12
CA PRO A 120 5.58 0.97 9.42
C PRO A 120 6.49 1.49 10.55
N ALA A 121 7.53 2.27 10.25
CA ALA A 121 8.53 2.74 11.20
C ALA A 121 9.08 1.57 12.06
N ALA A 122 9.03 1.68 13.39
CA ALA A 122 9.50 0.62 14.27
C ALA A 122 8.68 -0.68 14.18
N LEU A 123 7.42 -0.61 13.73
CA LEU A 123 6.56 -1.79 13.59
C LEU A 123 7.00 -2.71 12.47
N MET A 124 7.93 -2.28 11.59
CA MET A 124 8.56 -3.20 10.63
C MET A 124 9.21 -4.39 11.32
N MET A 125 9.69 -4.26 12.56
CA MET A 125 10.46 -5.32 13.23
C MET A 125 9.59 -6.22 14.12
N ALA A 126 8.48 -5.67 14.66
CA ALA A 126 7.72 -6.31 15.72
C ALA A 126 6.20 -6.27 15.53
N GLY A 127 5.70 -5.56 14.50
CA GLY A 127 4.26 -5.41 14.22
C GLY A 127 3.70 -6.61 13.49
N TRP A 128 3.61 -7.75 14.16
CA TRP A 128 3.03 -8.98 13.58
C TRP A 128 1.52 -8.85 13.34
N GLY A 129 0.80 -8.09 14.17
CA GLY A 129 -0.61 -7.78 13.91
C GLY A 129 -0.78 -6.89 12.68
N LEU A 130 0.08 -5.88 12.54
CA LEU A 130 0.14 -5.03 11.36
C LEU A 130 0.46 -5.84 10.09
N ARG A 131 1.42 -6.76 10.18
CA ARG A 131 1.76 -7.67 9.09
C ARG A 131 0.54 -8.46 8.62
N ASP A 132 -0.23 -9.03 9.54
CA ASP A 132 -1.39 -9.85 9.17
C ASP A 132 -2.50 -9.01 8.55
N ALA A 133 -2.72 -7.78 9.05
CA ALA A 133 -3.64 -6.84 8.40
C ALA A 133 -3.20 -6.46 6.97
N LEU A 134 -1.88 -6.31 6.73
CA LEU A 134 -1.33 -6.03 5.41
C LEU A 134 -1.31 -7.25 4.48
N ALA A 135 -1.37 -8.47 5.01
CA ALA A 135 -1.52 -9.67 4.22
C ALA A 135 -2.91 -9.74 3.56
N ASP A 136 -3.93 -9.22 4.24
CA ASP A 136 -5.32 -9.15 3.75
C ASP A 136 -5.59 -7.89 2.89
N TYR A 137 -4.74 -6.87 2.97
CA TYR A 137 -4.90 -5.64 2.20
C TYR A 137 -4.74 -5.89 0.68
N PRO A 138 -5.67 -5.40 -0.17
CA PRO A 138 -5.57 -5.59 -1.61
C PRO A 138 -4.31 -4.96 -2.22
N ARG A 139 -3.48 -5.76 -2.88
CA ARG A 139 -2.31 -5.26 -3.61
C ARG A 139 -2.73 -4.32 -4.77
N PRO A 140 -1.89 -3.34 -5.15
CA PRO A 140 -0.50 -3.14 -4.70
C PRO A 140 -0.33 -2.22 -3.49
N TRP A 141 0.71 -2.47 -2.71
CA TRP A 141 1.20 -1.53 -1.70
C TRP A 141 2.73 -1.58 -1.61
N ILE A 142 3.35 -0.46 -1.22
CA ILE A 142 4.82 -0.30 -1.16
C ILE A 142 5.23 0.10 0.25
N GLU A 143 6.24 -0.57 0.78
CA GLU A 143 6.86 -0.22 2.06
C GLU A 143 7.95 0.84 1.85
N VAL A 144 7.94 1.90 2.65
CA VAL A 144 8.90 3.01 2.54
C VAL A 144 9.51 3.30 3.90
N HIS A 145 10.81 3.62 3.90
CA HIS A 145 11.56 4.06 5.07
C HIS A 145 12.48 5.21 4.72
N LEU A 146 12.41 6.29 5.50
CA LEU A 146 13.24 7.48 5.31
C LEU A 146 14.75 7.15 5.41
N SER A 147 15.15 6.42 6.45
CA SER A 147 16.55 6.10 6.73
C SER A 147 16.99 4.79 6.06
N ASN A 148 18.29 4.68 5.75
CA ASN A 148 18.88 3.41 5.33
C ASN A 148 18.96 2.48 6.56
N VAL A 149 18.10 1.46 6.63
CA VAL A 149 18.08 0.53 7.76
C VAL A 149 19.34 -0.34 7.86
N TRP A 150 20.01 -0.61 6.74
CA TRP A 150 21.25 -1.40 6.72
C TRP A 150 22.45 -0.64 7.28
N ALA A 151 22.40 0.69 7.30
CA ALA A 151 23.39 1.52 7.97
C ALA A 151 23.18 1.60 9.50
N ARG A 152 22.16 0.90 10.03
CA ARG A 152 21.77 0.93 11.44
C ARG A 152 21.97 -0.44 12.09
N GLU A 153 21.49 -0.58 13.33
CA GLU A 153 21.64 -1.78 14.13
C GLU A 153 21.05 -3.01 13.43
N GLN A 154 21.69 -4.17 13.63
CA GLN A 154 21.36 -5.41 12.91
C GLN A 154 19.89 -5.84 13.07
N PHE A 155 19.27 -5.56 14.22
CA PHE A 155 17.86 -5.90 14.44
C PHE A 155 16.89 -5.12 13.54
N ARG A 156 17.33 -4.03 12.89
CA ARG A 156 16.54 -3.25 11.92
C ARG A 156 16.64 -3.78 10.50
N HIS A 157 17.49 -4.76 10.24
CA HIS A 157 17.73 -5.29 8.90
C HIS A 157 16.62 -6.25 8.45
N GLN A 158 15.68 -6.58 9.34
CA GLN A 158 14.57 -7.48 9.07
C GLN A 158 13.25 -6.74 9.22
N SER A 159 12.45 -6.77 8.14
CA SER A 159 11.07 -6.31 8.11
C SER A 159 10.13 -7.52 8.12
N VAL A 160 9.18 -7.57 9.04
CA VAL A 160 8.11 -8.58 9.06
C VAL A 160 7.01 -8.24 8.03
N THR A 161 6.85 -6.97 7.68
CA THR A 161 5.89 -6.47 6.68
C THR A 161 6.46 -6.49 5.27
N GLY A 162 7.77 -6.23 5.11
CA GLY A 162 8.43 -6.07 3.81
C GLY A 162 8.26 -7.25 2.84
N PRO A 163 8.31 -8.53 3.27
CA PRO A 163 8.06 -9.66 2.39
C PRO A 163 6.67 -9.71 1.74
N LEU A 164 5.68 -9.00 2.29
CA LEU A 164 4.32 -8.92 1.75
C LEU A 164 4.14 -7.74 0.78
N ALA A 165 5.01 -6.73 0.88
CA ALA A 165 4.95 -5.53 0.05
C ALA A 165 5.24 -5.84 -1.42
N THR A 166 4.69 -5.03 -2.32
CA THR A 166 4.98 -5.11 -3.77
C THR A 166 6.41 -4.69 -4.08
N GLY A 167 6.96 -3.82 -3.24
CA GLY A 167 8.34 -3.37 -3.27
C GLY A 167 8.65 -2.64 -1.96
N VAL A 168 9.94 -2.49 -1.68
CA VAL A 168 10.41 -1.78 -0.48
C VAL A 168 11.46 -0.75 -0.86
N ILE A 169 11.37 0.43 -0.27
CA ILE A 169 12.30 1.55 -0.48
C ILE A 169 12.89 1.99 0.87
N PHE A 170 14.21 2.05 0.97
CA PHE A 170 14.91 2.49 2.18
C PHE A 170 15.94 3.58 1.86
N GLY A 171 16.09 4.54 2.76
CA GLY A 171 17.26 5.42 2.81
C GLY A 171 17.31 6.54 1.79
N LEU A 172 16.20 6.80 1.09
CA LEU A 172 16.10 7.89 0.12
C LEU A 172 15.36 9.12 0.71
N GLY A 173 15.20 9.18 2.03
CA GLY A 173 14.44 10.24 2.69
C GLY A 173 13.02 10.36 2.14
N ALA A 174 12.50 11.58 2.10
CA ALA A 174 11.17 11.88 1.58
C ALA A 174 10.99 11.51 0.09
N THR A 175 12.08 11.50 -0.69
CA THR A 175 12.04 11.08 -2.10
C THR A 175 11.52 9.65 -2.26
N GLY A 176 11.74 8.77 -1.26
CA GLY A 176 11.21 7.41 -1.27
C GLY A 176 9.68 7.34 -1.39
N TYR A 177 8.95 8.29 -0.81
CA TYR A 177 7.50 8.36 -0.91
C TYR A 177 7.03 8.73 -2.32
N ARG A 178 7.71 9.67 -2.97
CA ARG A 178 7.43 10.05 -4.37
C ARG A 178 7.71 8.88 -5.33
N LEU A 179 8.81 8.17 -5.10
CA LEU A 179 9.15 6.97 -5.88
C LEU A 179 8.11 5.86 -5.70
N ALA A 180 7.61 5.65 -4.47
CA ALA A 180 6.51 4.73 -4.22
C ALA A 180 5.23 5.14 -4.97
N ALA A 181 4.87 6.43 -4.94
CA ALA A 181 3.72 6.95 -5.66
C ALA A 181 3.82 6.68 -7.17
N ARG A 182 4.96 6.98 -7.79
CA ARG A 182 5.23 6.68 -9.21
C ARG A 182 5.15 5.19 -9.52
N ALA A 183 5.76 4.37 -8.67
CA ALA A 183 5.72 2.92 -8.82
C ALA A 183 4.31 2.33 -8.72
N LEU A 184 3.40 2.96 -7.97
CA LEU A 184 1.99 2.60 -7.89
C LEU A 184 1.21 3.06 -9.12
N LEU A 185 1.49 4.25 -9.66
CA LEU A 185 0.92 4.71 -10.93
C LEU A 185 1.24 3.74 -12.08
N GLU A 186 2.40 3.10 -12.08
CA GLU A 186 2.73 2.12 -13.12
C GLU A 186 2.07 0.74 -12.90
N ARG A 187 1.79 0.38 -11.65
CA ARG A 187 1.32 -0.96 -11.28
C ARG A 187 -0.19 -1.11 -11.22
N VAL A 188 -0.91 -0.05 -10.90
CA VAL A 188 -2.36 -0.07 -10.90
C VAL A 188 -2.82 0.07 -12.35
N ALA A 189 -3.42 -0.99 -12.89
CA ALA A 189 -4.06 -0.95 -14.20
C ALA A 189 -5.28 -0.02 -14.17
N ASP A 190 -5.56 0.63 -15.31
CA ASP A 190 -6.84 1.33 -15.50
C ASP A 190 -7.97 0.28 -15.39
N ARG A 191 -8.90 0.50 -14.45
CA ARG A 191 -10.09 -0.34 -14.29
C ARG A 191 -11.21 0.15 -15.19
#